data_AF-A0A924P895-F1
#
_entry.id   AF-A0A924P895-F1
#
_cell.length_a   1.000
_cell.length_b   1.000
_cell.length_c   1.000
_cell.angle_alpha   90.00
_cell.angle_beta   90.00
_cell.angle_gamma   90.00
#
_symmetry.space_group_name_H-M   'P 1'
#
loop_
_entity.id
_entity.type
_entity.pdbx_description
1 polymer ?
#
loop_
_entity_poly.entity_id
_entity_poly.type
_entity_poly.pdbx_seq_one_letter_code
_entity_poly.pdbx_strand_id
1 'polypeptide(L)' 'MARIGRRKENEKKPTPEERMLEIWNQQAFFIKKKFPDAETQIQMIQRKFEEQDAEEFIPNEAATDALKRLYTELNASC' A
#
# COMPACT_ATOMS: atom_id res chain seq x y z
N MET A 1 32.71 6.83 31.84
CA MET A 1 31.70 7.83 31.40
C MET A 1 31.32 7.54 29.96
N ALA A 2 30.00 7.37 29.69
CA ALA A 2 29.29 7.33 28.39
C ALA A 2 29.75 6.30 27.34
N ARG A 3 28.89 5.60 26.59
CA ARG A 3 27.49 5.80 26.25
C ARG A 3 26.93 4.40 25.89
N ILE A 4 26.03 3.86 26.72
CA ILE A 4 25.27 2.65 26.39
C ILE A 4 24.59 2.90 25.05
N GLY A 5 24.94 2.10 24.06
CA GLY A 5 24.32 2.09 22.74
C GLY A 5 22.81 1.95 22.90
N ARG A 6 22.09 2.79 22.15
CA ARG A 6 20.64 2.97 22.16
C ARG A 6 19.89 1.64 22.23
N ARG A 7 18.82 1.66 23.02
CA ARG A 7 17.75 0.66 23.04
C ARG A 7 17.41 0.25 21.59
N LYS A 8 17.41 -1.05 21.29
CA LYS A 8 16.55 -1.55 20.22
C LYS A 8 15.14 -1.49 20.77
N GLU A 9 14.39 -0.50 20.30
CA GLU A 9 12.94 -0.43 20.48
C GLU A 9 12.35 -1.79 20.12
N ASN A 10 11.35 -2.23 20.88
CA ASN A 10 10.54 -3.39 20.56
C ASN A 10 10.06 -3.27 19.11
N GLU A 11 10.67 -4.00 18.18
CA GLU A 11 10.07 -4.28 16.87
C GLU A 11 8.84 -5.15 17.14
N LYS A 12 7.70 -4.51 17.40
CA LYS A 12 6.41 -5.17 17.23
C LYS A 12 6.42 -5.69 15.80
N LYS A 13 6.37 -7.02 15.65
CA LYS A 13 6.20 -7.63 14.33
C LYS A 13 4.95 -6.99 13.73
N PRO A 14 5.04 -6.42 12.52
CA PRO A 14 3.89 -5.78 11.91
C PRO A 14 2.77 -6.80 11.82
N THR A 15 1.57 -6.38 12.21
CA THR A 15 0.38 -7.21 12.08
C THR A 15 0.18 -7.57 10.60
N PRO A 16 -0.55 -8.66 10.30
CA PRO A 16 -0.89 -8.98 8.92
C PRO A 16 -1.49 -7.79 8.16
N GLU A 17 -2.28 -6.96 8.84
CA GLU A 17 -2.85 -5.73 8.29
C GLU A 17 -1.78 -4.68 7.95
N GLU A 18 -0.88 -4.38 8.90
CA GLU A 18 0.21 -3.42 8.68
C GLU A 18 1.11 -3.85 7.51
N ARG A 19 1.38 -5.15 7.37
CA ARG A 19 2.15 -5.68 6.23
C ARG A 19 1.42 -5.49 4.90
N MET A 20 0.12 -5.71 4.88
CA MET A 20 -0.65 -5.59 3.65
C MET A 20 -0.83 -4.13 3.23
N LEU A 21 -0.97 -3.22 4.20
CA LEU A 21 -0.92 -1.78 3.95
C LEU A 21 0.45 -1.35 3.42
N GLU A 22 1.54 -1.90 3.96
CA GLU A 22 2.88 -1.66 3.45
C GLU A 22 3.03 -2.14 1.99
N ILE A 23 2.54 -3.34 1.69
CA ILE A 23 2.53 -3.89 0.32
C ILE A 23 1.73 -3.00 -0.63
N TRP A 24 0.54 -2.55 -0.21
CA TRP A 24 -0.30 -1.64 -0.99
C TRP A 24 0.43 -0.32 -1.27
N ASN A 25 1.01 0.31 -0.24
CA ASN A 25 1.74 1.58 -0.38
C ASN A 25 2.95 1.44 -1.30
N GLN A 26 3.72 0.36 -1.16
CA GLN A 26 4.85 0.08 -2.04
C GLN A 26 4.38 -0.08 -3.50
N GLN A 27 3.34 -0.88 -3.75
CA GLN A 27 2.81 -1.07 -5.11
C GLN A 27 2.26 0.23 -5.71
N ALA A 28 1.44 0.97 -4.96
CA ALA A 28 0.91 2.26 -5.37
C ALA A 28 2.04 3.23 -5.75
N PHE A 29 3.12 3.28 -4.95
CA PHE A 29 4.30 4.08 -5.25
C PHE A 29 4.97 3.68 -6.56
N PHE A 30 5.17 2.38 -6.80
CA PHE A 30 5.79 1.90 -8.05
C PHE A 30 4.95 2.23 -9.28
N ILE A 31 3.63 2.06 -9.19
CA ILE A 31 2.71 2.35 -10.29
C ILE A 31 2.72 3.85 -10.59
N LYS A 32 2.57 4.71 -9.58
CA LYS A 32 2.63 6.18 -9.76
C LYS A 32 3.94 6.64 -10.40
N LYS A 33 5.06 6.05 -9.99
CA LYS A 33 6.38 6.39 -10.54
C LYS A 33 6.50 6.04 -12.03
N LYS A 34 5.91 4.93 -12.47
CA LYS A 34 5.99 4.45 -13.86
C LYS A 34 4.88 5.03 -14.74
N PHE A 35 3.70 5.26 -14.17
CA PHE A 35 2.50 5.76 -14.82
C PHE A 35 1.91 6.90 -13.99
N PRO A 36 2.37 8.15 -14.18
CA PRO A 36 1.87 9.30 -13.43
C PRO A 36 0.35 9.48 -13.58
N ASP A 37 -0.19 9.18 -14.76
CA ASP A 37 -1.63 9.27 -15.06
C ASP A 37 -2.48 8.24 -14.29
N ALA A 38 -1.85 7.20 -13.73
CA ALA A 38 -2.51 6.20 -12.91
C ALA A 38 -2.82 6.71 -11.49
N GLU A 39 -2.31 7.87 -11.09
CA GLU A 39 -2.55 8.44 -9.76
C GLU A 39 -4.05 8.58 -9.46
N THR A 40 -4.82 9.13 -10.40
CA THR A 40 -6.28 9.28 -10.25
C THR A 40 -6.95 7.91 -10.07
N GLN A 41 -6.49 6.89 -10.79
CA GLN A 41 -7.04 5.54 -10.70
C GLN A 41 -6.72 4.87 -9.36
N ILE A 42 -5.49 5.05 -8.85
CA ILE A 42 -5.07 4.58 -7.53
C ILE A 42 -5.88 5.24 -6.42
N GLN A 43 -6.10 6.56 -6.50
CA GLN A 43 -6.94 7.29 -5.53
C GLN A 43 -8.39 6.83 -5.58
N MET A 44 -8.94 6.55 -6.77
CA MET A 44 -10.28 5.99 -6.90
C MET A 44 -10.39 4.58 -6.29
N ILE A 45 -9.37 3.74 -6.48
CA ILE A 45 -9.29 2.42 -5.83
C ILE A 45 -9.29 2.61 -4.32
N GLN A 46 -8.37 3.41 -3.77
CA GLN A 46 -8.28 3.69 -2.34
C GLN A 46 -9.62 4.17 -1.77
N ARG A 47 -10.24 5.17 -2.41
CA ARG A 47 -11.51 5.74 -1.96
C ARG A 47 -12.66 4.73 -2.00
N LYS A 48 -12.76 3.91 -3.05
CA LYS A 48 -13.80 2.86 -3.12
C LYS A 48 -13.69 1.86 -1.98
N PHE A 49 -12.46 1.58 -1.57
CA PHE A 49 -12.17 0.67 -0.48
C PHE A 49 -12.43 1.35 0.87
N GLU A 50 -11.96 2.59 1.10
CA GLU A 50 -12.26 3.38 2.30
C GLU A 50 -13.76 3.64 2.52
N GLU A 51 -14.54 3.79 1.44
CA GLU A 51 -16.01 3.98 1.52
C GLU A 51 -16.77 2.67 1.80
N GLN A 52 -16.19 1.50 1.49
CA GLN A 52 -16.83 0.20 1.74
C GLN A 52 -16.58 -0.34 3.15
N ASP A 53 -15.45 0.01 3.77
CA ASP A 53 -15.08 -0.39 5.12
C ASP A 53 -14.82 0.85 5.99
N ALA A 54 -15.89 1.57 6.36
CA ALA A 54 -15.80 2.69 7.29
C ALA A 54 -15.43 2.26 8.73
N GLU A 55 -15.38 0.95 9.03
CA GLU A 55 -15.00 0.39 10.34
C GLU A 55 -13.65 -0.35 10.33
N GLU A 56 -13.13 -0.81 9.19
CA GLU A 56 -11.84 -1.50 9.09
C GLU A 56 -10.94 -0.82 8.05
N PHE A 57 -9.92 -0.13 8.56
CA PHE A 57 -8.88 0.51 7.76
C PHE A 57 -8.20 -0.54 6.89
N ILE A 58 -8.51 -0.53 5.59
CA ILE A 58 -8.27 -1.65 4.68
C ILE A 58 -6.80 -2.10 4.62
N PRO A 59 -6.66 -3.43 4.71
CA PRO A 59 -6.09 -4.12 3.57
C PRO A 59 -6.88 -5.38 3.23
N ASN A 60 -8.02 -5.19 2.57
CA ASN A 60 -8.64 -6.24 1.77
C ASN A 60 -7.66 -6.61 0.64
N GLU A 61 -7.33 -7.90 0.52
CA GLU A 61 -6.56 -8.45 -0.61
C GLU A 61 -7.06 -7.95 -1.96
N ALA A 62 -8.37 -7.66 -2.06
CA ALA A 62 -9.00 -7.07 -3.24
C ALA A 62 -8.43 -5.70 -3.65
N ALA A 63 -8.04 -4.84 -2.70
CA ALA A 63 -7.46 -3.53 -3.00
C ALA A 63 -6.05 -3.65 -3.59
N THR A 64 -5.25 -4.56 -3.02
CA THR A 64 -3.92 -4.91 -3.53
C THR A 64 -4.01 -5.58 -4.89
N ASP A 65 -4.98 -6.47 -5.10
CA ASP A 65 -5.19 -7.11 -6.40
C ASP A 65 -5.71 -6.15 -7.47
N ALA A 66 -6.52 -5.15 -7.10
CA ALA A 66 -6.92 -4.08 -8.00
C ALA A 66 -5.71 -3.26 -8.48
N LEU A 67 -4.74 -2.96 -7.61
CA LEU A 67 -3.49 -2.31 -8.01
C LEU A 67 -2.65 -3.17 -8.95
N LYS A 68 -2.52 -4.47 -8.70
CA LYS A 68 -1.81 -5.41 -9.60
C LYS A 68 -2.46 -5.46 -10.98
N ARG A 69 -3.79 -5.51 -11.05
CA ARG A 69 -4.53 -5.48 -12.32
C ARG A 69 -4.30 -4.18 -13.07
N LEU A 70 -4.45 -3.04 -12.40
CA LEU A 70 -4.17 -1.72 -12.97
C LEU A 70 -2.74 -1.65 -13.55
N TYR A 71 -1.75 -2.10 -12.79
CA TYR A 71 -0.37 -2.15 -13.28
C TYR A 71 -0.21 -3.04 -14.53
N THR A 72 -0.86 -4.21 -14.54
CA THR A 72 -0.82 -5.14 -15.66
C THR A 72 -1.46 -4.53 -16.90
N GLU A 73 -2.62 -3.89 -16.77
CA GLU A 73 -3.34 -3.20 -17.85
C GLU A 73 -2.53 -2.03 -18.43
N LEU A 74 -1.95 -1.20 -17.55
CA LEU A 74 -1.11 -0.08 -17.96
C LEU A 74 0.15 -0.54 -18.70
N ASN A 75 0.76 -1.64 -18.26
CA ASN A 75 1.95 -2.19 -18.89
C ASN A 75 1.65 -2.99 -20.17
N ALA A 76 0.41 -3.47 -20.35
CA ALA A 76 -0.03 -4.19 -21.54
C ALA A 76 -0.52 -3.26 -22.67
N SER A 77 -0.91 -2.02 -22.34
CA SER A 77 -1.40 -1.03 -23.32
C SER A 77 -0.28 -0.14 -23.90
N CYS A 78 0.96 -0.62 -23.86
CA CYS A 78 2.15 0.07 -24.35
C CYS A 78 2.54 -0.40 -25.76
#